data_AF-A0A964VW07-F1
#
_entry.id   AF-A0A964VW07-F1
#
_cell.length_a   1.000
_cell.length_b   1.000
_cell.length_c   1.000
_cell.angle_alpha   90.00
_cell.angle_beta   90.00
_cell.angle_gamma   90.00
#
_symmetry.space_group_name_H-M   'P 1'
#
loop_
_entity.id
_entity.type
_entity.pdbx_description
1 polymer ?
#
loop_
_entity_poly.entity_id
_entity_poly.type
_entity_poly.pdbx_seq_one_letter_code
_entity_poly.pdbx_strand_id
1 'polypeptide(L)'
;MTLTVAEFVVPGSGPWWLFAGLSLVGRAADLISTYIATPNLALEGNPLARRLGWRWGIPINALASLGIGCFPSLAIAVTTTSALVAARNFQSAWIMRSMGEWQYRLWMSERLDQTSRSLPALCFLAESLLTLMPGLALLVFAESSGVAQAVGMGITAYAAAVALFTLMALWRR
;
A
#
# COMPACT_ATOMS: atom_id res chain seq x y z
N MET A 1 23.83 -11.00 13.34
CA MET A 1 24.39 -9.74 12.81
C MET A 1 23.21 -8.84 12.51
N THR A 2 22.97 -7.85 13.36
CA THR A 2 21.83 -6.94 13.17
C THR A 2 22.25 -5.78 12.29
N LEU A 3 21.43 -5.49 11.27
CA LEU A 3 21.71 -4.45 10.27
C LEU A 3 21.06 -3.15 10.76
N THR A 4 21.87 -2.28 11.35
CA THR A 4 21.47 -0.90 11.62
C THR A 4 21.38 -0.13 10.30
N VAL A 5 20.36 0.70 10.18
CA VAL A 5 20.06 1.44 8.97
C VAL A 5 20.36 2.91 9.24
N ALA A 6 21.23 3.51 8.43
CA ALA A 6 21.45 4.95 8.49
C ALA A 6 20.15 5.68 8.13
N GLU A 7 19.74 6.67 8.92
CA GLU A 7 18.50 7.42 8.65
C GLU A 7 18.61 8.37 7.45
N PHE A 8 19.85 8.75 7.08
CA PHE A 8 20.10 9.56 5.90
C PHE A 8 21.30 9.06 5.11
N VAL A 9 21.17 9.02 3.79
CA VAL A 9 22.26 8.70 2.85
C VAL A 9 22.37 9.78 1.79
N VAL A 10 23.61 10.08 1.40
CA VAL A 10 23.91 11.13 0.42
C VAL A 10 23.38 10.73 -0.97
N PRO A 11 22.61 11.59 -1.65
CA PRO A 11 22.16 11.36 -3.02
C PRO A 11 23.33 11.02 -3.97
N GLY A 12 23.12 10.06 -4.85
CA GLY A 12 24.13 9.58 -5.80
C GLY A 12 25.12 8.55 -5.23
N SER A 13 25.14 8.31 -3.93
CA SER A 13 25.96 7.25 -3.32
C SER A 13 25.42 5.85 -3.64
N GLY A 14 26.26 4.82 -3.50
CA GLY A 14 25.85 3.42 -3.68
C GLY A 14 24.64 3.02 -2.81
N PRO A 15 24.64 3.30 -1.50
CA PRO A 15 23.47 3.07 -0.64
C PRO A 15 22.22 3.83 -1.10
N TRP A 16 22.37 5.08 -1.55
CA TRP A 16 21.23 5.84 -2.07
C TRP A 16 20.59 5.17 -3.29
N TRP A 17 21.39 4.72 -4.26
CA TRP A 17 20.88 3.98 -5.41
C TRP A 17 20.17 2.68 -5.02
N LEU A 18 20.68 1.98 -4.00
CA LEU A 18 20.04 0.78 -3.46
C LEU A 18 18.65 1.09 -2.89
N PHE A 19 18.52 2.10 -2.03
CA PHE A 19 17.24 2.43 -1.39
C PHE A 19 16.25 3.13 -2.34
N ALA A 20 16.75 3.97 -3.26
CA ALA A 20 15.94 4.53 -4.33
C ALA A 20 15.40 3.43 -5.25
N GLY A 21 16.25 2.47 -5.63
CA GLY A 21 15.86 1.30 -6.42
C GLY A 21 14.85 0.41 -5.70
N LEU A 22 15.06 0.16 -4.40
CA LEU A 22 14.11 -0.59 -3.56
C LEU A 22 12.74 0.09 -3.54
N SER A 23 12.71 1.41 -3.26
CA SER A 23 11.49 2.21 -3.27
C SER A 23 10.81 2.20 -4.64
N LEU A 24 11.59 2.30 -5.71
CA LEU A 24 11.08 2.31 -7.08
C LEU A 24 10.43 0.97 -7.43
N VAL A 25 11.05 -0.16 -7.08
CA VAL A 25 10.47 -1.50 -7.28
C VAL A 25 9.16 -1.64 -6.51
N GLY A 26 9.14 -1.22 -5.24
CA GLY A 26 7.93 -1.24 -4.43
C GLY A 26 6.79 -0.43 -5.05
N ARG A 27 7.07 0.80 -5.49
CA ARG A 27 6.07 1.70 -6.08
C ARG A 27 5.64 1.25 -7.47
N ALA A 28 6.55 0.67 -8.26
CA ALA A 28 6.23 0.06 -9.54
C ALA A 28 5.27 -1.13 -9.36
N ALA A 29 5.52 -2.02 -8.39
CA ALA A 29 4.63 -3.14 -8.10
C ALA A 29 3.22 -2.66 -7.74
N ASP A 30 3.12 -1.63 -6.90
CA ASP A 30 1.86 -0.99 -6.52
C ASP A 30 1.13 -0.41 -7.73
N LEU A 31 1.79 0.42 -8.54
CA LEU A 31 1.20 1.00 -9.76
C LEU A 31 0.79 -0.07 -10.79
N ILE A 32 1.62 -1.09 -11.00
CA ILE A 32 1.33 -2.20 -11.93
C ILE A 32 0.12 -2.98 -11.44
N SER A 33 0.06 -3.30 -10.14
CA SER A 33 -1.08 -4.02 -9.56
C SER A 33 -2.38 -3.23 -9.71
N THR A 34 -2.35 -1.91 -9.49
CA THR A 34 -3.48 -1.01 -9.67
C THR A 34 -3.87 -0.89 -11.14
N TYR A 35 -2.90 -0.83 -12.06
CA TYR A 35 -3.17 -0.77 -13.50
C TYR A 35 -3.83 -2.06 -13.98
N ILE A 36 -3.37 -3.21 -13.48
CA ILE A 36 -3.97 -4.50 -13.80
C ILE A 36 -5.36 -4.62 -13.17
N ALA A 37 -5.60 -4.08 -11.97
CA ALA A 37 -6.90 -4.11 -11.32
C ALA A 37 -7.93 -3.15 -11.95
N THR A 38 -7.55 -1.90 -12.19
CA THR A 38 -8.43 -0.79 -12.61
C THR A 38 -7.71 0.19 -13.55
N PRO A 39 -7.48 -0.18 -14.83
CA PRO A 39 -6.77 0.68 -15.76
C PRO A 39 -7.45 2.03 -16.02
N ASN A 40 -8.78 2.13 -15.85
CA ASN A 40 -9.51 3.39 -15.96
C ASN A 40 -9.60 4.15 -14.62
N LEU A 41 -9.00 3.61 -13.55
CA LEU A 41 -9.07 4.14 -12.19
C LEU A 41 -10.51 4.33 -11.69
N ALA A 42 -11.48 3.57 -12.23
CA ALA A 42 -12.89 3.68 -11.83
C ALA A 42 -13.14 3.08 -10.44
N LEU A 43 -12.27 2.17 -9.99
CA LEU A 43 -12.29 1.54 -8.66
C LEU A 43 -11.32 2.21 -7.68
N GLU A 44 -10.50 3.17 -8.13
CA GLU A 44 -9.52 3.85 -7.29
C GLU A 44 -10.21 4.70 -6.22
N GLY A 45 -10.00 4.37 -4.94
CA GLY A 45 -10.62 5.06 -3.81
C GLY A 45 -10.06 6.47 -3.57
N ASN A 46 -8.79 6.70 -3.96
CA ASN A 46 -8.12 7.97 -3.75
C ASN A 46 -8.54 9.01 -4.81
N PRO A 47 -9.24 10.11 -4.43
CA PRO A 47 -9.69 11.12 -5.38
C PRO A 47 -8.53 11.87 -6.04
N LEU A 48 -7.38 12.01 -5.37
CA LEU A 48 -6.19 12.65 -5.94
C LEU A 48 -5.58 11.77 -7.02
N ALA A 49 -5.42 10.47 -6.76
CA ALA A 49 -4.89 9.53 -7.74
C ALA A 49 -5.76 9.47 -9.00
N ARG A 50 -7.09 9.47 -8.82
CA ARG A 50 -8.05 9.49 -9.94
C ARG A 50 -7.95 10.76 -10.80
N ARG A 51 -7.69 11.93 -10.18
CA ARG A 51 -7.54 13.21 -10.89
C ARG A 51 -6.20 13.33 -11.62
N LEU A 52 -5.12 12.84 -11.01
CA LEU A 52 -3.79 12.85 -11.62
C LEU A 52 -3.71 11.88 -12.82
N GLY A 53 -4.38 10.73 -12.69
CA GLY A 53 -4.32 9.66 -13.68
C GLY A 53 -2.92 9.08 -13.85
N TRP A 54 -2.77 8.14 -14.78
CA TRP A 54 -1.49 7.47 -15.04
C TRP A 54 -0.40 8.43 -15.54
N ARG A 55 -0.78 9.43 -16.34
CA ARG A 55 0.14 10.41 -16.94
C ARG A 55 1.00 11.11 -15.90
N TRP A 56 0.42 11.48 -14.77
CA TRP A 56 1.14 12.15 -13.67
C TRP A 56 1.47 11.21 -12.53
N GLY A 57 0.66 10.17 -12.29
CA GLY A 57 0.92 9.17 -11.25
C GLY A 57 2.28 8.49 -11.41
N ILE A 58 2.64 8.05 -12.62
CA ILE A 58 3.91 7.37 -12.89
C ILE A 58 5.13 8.28 -12.60
N PRO A 59 5.28 9.46 -13.22
CA PRO A 59 6.47 10.29 -13.00
C PRO A 59 6.57 10.81 -11.56
N ILE A 60 5.44 11.12 -10.90
CA ILE A 60 5.44 11.55 -9.49
C ILE A 60 5.99 10.43 -8.60
N ASN A 61 5.54 9.19 -8.78
CA ASN A 61 6.03 8.05 -7.99
C ASN A 61 7.52 7.78 -8.26
N ALA A 62 7.96 7.87 -9.52
CA ALA A 62 9.37 7.70 -9.86
C ALA A 62 10.26 8.76 -9.18
N LEU A 63 9.88 10.04 -9.25
CA LEU A 63 10.60 11.12 -8.58
C LEU A 63 10.54 11.00 -7.06
N ALA A 64 9.39 10.63 -6.51
CA ALA A 64 9.23 10.38 -5.08
C ALA A 64 10.16 9.25 -4.61
N SER A 65 10.28 8.15 -5.37
CA SER A 65 11.20 7.06 -5.03
C SER A 65 12.67 7.49 -4.98
N LEU A 66 13.09 8.40 -5.87
CA LEU A 66 14.45 8.97 -5.80
C LEU A 66 14.66 9.79 -4.51
N GLY A 67 13.68 10.62 -4.14
CA GLY A 67 13.73 11.40 -2.90
C GLY A 67 13.66 10.52 -1.64
N ILE A 68 12.83 9.49 -1.66
CA ILE A 68 12.70 8.51 -0.58
C ILE A 68 13.99 7.71 -0.40
N GLY A 69 14.77 7.47 -1.47
CA GLY A 69 16.07 6.83 -1.39
C GLY A 69 17.08 7.53 -0.48
N CYS A 70 16.89 8.82 -0.16
CA CYS A 70 17.69 9.55 0.83
C CYS A 70 17.44 9.08 2.27
N PHE A 71 16.33 8.40 2.53
CA PHE A 71 15.86 7.98 3.85
C PHE A 71 15.66 6.46 3.86
N PRO A 72 16.70 5.67 4.16
CA PRO A 72 16.66 4.22 4.07
C PRO A 72 15.53 3.52 4.85
N SER A 73 15.25 3.97 6.08
CA SER A 73 14.16 3.47 6.93
C SER A 73 12.80 3.69 6.25
N LEU A 74 12.57 4.89 5.72
CA LEU A 74 11.39 5.23 4.94
C LEU A 74 11.31 4.44 3.64
N ALA A 75 12.42 4.26 2.92
CA ALA A 75 12.45 3.47 1.69
C ALA A 75 12.01 2.02 1.92
N ILE A 76 12.49 1.39 2.98
CA ILE A 76 12.06 0.05 3.39
C ILE A 76 10.57 0.07 3.75
N ALA A 77 10.13 0.98 4.62
CA ALA A 77 8.74 1.05 5.05
C ALA A 77 7.77 1.26 3.87
N VAL A 78 8.07 2.23 3.00
CA VAL A 78 7.30 2.55 1.78
C VAL A 78 7.21 1.34 0.85
N THR A 79 8.32 0.62 0.68
CA THR A 79 8.38 -0.60 -0.16
C THR A 79 7.57 -1.73 0.44
N THR A 80 7.66 -1.94 1.75
CA THR A 80 6.86 -2.95 2.46
C THR A 80 5.37 -2.65 2.34
N THR A 81 4.96 -1.41 2.61
CA THR A 81 3.56 -0.98 2.44
C THR A 81 3.08 -1.25 1.02
N SER A 82 3.90 -0.91 0.02
CA SER A 82 3.49 -1.01 -1.37
C SER A 82 3.45 -2.44 -1.91
N ALA A 83 4.33 -3.31 -1.42
CA ALA A 83 4.25 -4.74 -1.69
C ALA A 83 2.94 -5.34 -1.12
N LEU A 84 2.53 -4.94 0.08
CA LEU A 84 1.27 -5.41 0.69
C LEU A 84 0.03 -4.90 -0.05
N VAL A 85 0.02 -3.61 -0.42
CA VAL A 85 -1.04 -3.05 -1.28
C VAL A 85 -1.08 -3.80 -2.61
N ALA A 86 0.07 -4.02 -3.25
CA ALA A 86 0.15 -4.72 -4.52
C ALA A 86 -0.37 -6.15 -4.43
N ALA A 87 0.00 -6.89 -3.38
CA ALA A 87 -0.48 -8.25 -3.15
C ALA A 87 -2.01 -8.30 -3.01
N ARG A 88 -2.60 -7.38 -2.24
CA ARG A 88 -4.06 -7.27 -2.07
C ARG A 88 -4.76 -6.89 -3.37
N ASN A 89 -4.17 -6.01 -4.17
CA ASN A 89 -4.67 -5.68 -5.50
C ASN A 89 -4.65 -6.91 -6.41
N PHE A 90 -3.53 -7.64 -6.49
CA PHE A 90 -3.44 -8.85 -7.31
C PHE A 90 -4.43 -9.94 -6.92
N GLN A 91 -4.73 -10.08 -5.62
CA GLN A 91 -5.75 -11.03 -5.13
C GLN A 91 -7.13 -10.81 -5.77
N SER A 92 -7.48 -9.55 -6.07
CA SER A 92 -8.80 -9.15 -6.58
C SER A 92 -8.77 -8.68 -8.05
N ALA A 93 -7.59 -8.43 -8.62
CA ALA A 93 -7.46 -7.90 -9.97
C ALA A 93 -8.08 -8.82 -11.03
N TRP A 94 -7.91 -10.14 -10.91
CA TRP A 94 -8.44 -11.09 -11.89
C TRP A 94 -9.98 -11.04 -11.98
N ILE A 95 -10.69 -10.88 -10.86
CA ILE A 95 -12.15 -10.79 -10.84
C ILE A 95 -12.63 -9.41 -11.31
N MET A 96 -11.93 -8.34 -10.94
CA MET A 96 -12.20 -6.99 -11.47
C MET A 96 -12.07 -6.96 -12.99
N ARG A 97 -11.08 -7.68 -13.54
CA ARG A 97 -10.81 -7.74 -14.98
C ARG A 97 -11.75 -8.66 -15.74
N SER A 98 -12.14 -9.80 -15.17
CA SER A 98 -13.09 -10.70 -15.83
C SER A 98 -14.50 -10.12 -15.91
N MET A 99 -14.91 -9.32 -14.91
CA MET A 99 -16.23 -8.67 -14.89
C MET A 99 -16.27 -7.31 -15.61
N GLY A 100 -15.16 -6.58 -15.60
CA GLY A 100 -15.11 -5.16 -15.92
C GLY A 100 -15.30 -4.29 -14.68
N GLU A 101 -14.62 -3.13 -14.64
CA GLU A 101 -14.54 -2.26 -13.46
C GLU A 101 -15.91 -1.81 -12.95
N TRP A 102 -16.82 -1.43 -13.86
CA TRP A 102 -18.13 -0.91 -13.49
C TRP A 102 -19.05 -2.01 -12.94
N GLN A 103 -19.09 -3.16 -13.61
CA GLN A 103 -19.88 -4.31 -13.21
C GLN A 103 -19.39 -4.86 -11.86
N TYR A 104 -18.07 -4.93 -11.66
CA TYR A 104 -17.49 -5.30 -10.37
C TYR A 104 -17.93 -4.34 -9.24
N ARG A 105 -17.89 -3.02 -9.51
CA ARG A 105 -18.32 -2.01 -8.53
C ARG A 105 -19.79 -2.15 -8.15
N LEU A 106 -20.67 -2.33 -9.13
CA LEU A 106 -22.11 -2.55 -8.90
C LEU A 106 -22.35 -3.84 -8.12
N TRP A 107 -21.73 -4.93 -8.55
CA TRP A 107 -21.84 -6.23 -7.90
C TRP A 107 -21.39 -6.16 -6.43
N MET A 108 -20.24 -5.54 -6.15
CA MET A 108 -19.76 -5.35 -4.78
C MET A 108 -20.74 -4.51 -3.96
N SER A 109 -21.36 -3.50 -4.58
CA SER A 109 -22.38 -2.69 -3.92
C SER A 109 -23.59 -3.52 -3.51
N GLU A 110 -24.15 -4.29 -4.43
CA GLU A 110 -25.32 -5.13 -4.17
C GLU A 110 -25.06 -6.16 -3.07
N ARG A 111 -23.86 -6.76 -3.04
CA ARG A 111 -23.48 -7.71 -1.98
C ARG A 111 -23.44 -7.05 -0.60
N LEU A 112 -22.88 -5.84 -0.52
CA LEU A 112 -22.84 -5.07 0.71
C LEU A 112 -24.25 -4.64 1.16
N ASP A 113 -25.13 -4.30 0.22
CA ASP A 113 -26.51 -3.87 0.53
C ASP A 113 -27.39 -5.06 0.98
N GLN A 114 -27.08 -6.28 0.52
CA GLN A 114 -27.75 -7.52 0.92
C GLN A 114 -27.23 -8.11 2.24
N THR A 115 -26.17 -7.54 2.82
CA THR A 115 -25.52 -8.04 4.04
C THR A 115 -25.71 -7.05 5.19
N SER A 116 -25.81 -7.54 6.43
CA SER A 116 -25.80 -6.64 7.59
C SER A 116 -24.51 -5.83 7.64
N ARG A 117 -24.60 -4.51 7.90
CA ARG A 117 -23.44 -3.60 7.88
C ARG A 117 -22.31 -4.04 8.82
N SER A 118 -22.63 -4.76 9.89
CA SER A 118 -21.67 -5.24 10.88
C SER A 118 -20.74 -6.32 10.35
N LEU A 119 -21.20 -7.21 9.47
CA LEU A 119 -20.40 -8.34 9.01
C LEU A 119 -19.20 -7.89 8.15
N PRO A 120 -19.38 -7.08 7.08
CA PRO A 120 -18.25 -6.56 6.32
C PRO A 120 -17.31 -5.70 7.18
N ALA A 121 -17.88 -4.84 8.05
CA ALA A 121 -17.08 -4.02 8.95
C ALA A 121 -16.18 -4.88 9.86
N LEU A 122 -16.74 -5.92 10.48
CA LEU A 122 -15.99 -6.85 11.32
C LEU A 122 -14.91 -7.58 10.54
N CYS A 123 -15.23 -8.13 9.35
CA CYS A 123 -14.26 -8.86 8.53
C CYS A 123 -13.08 -7.98 8.12
N PHE A 124 -13.34 -6.75 7.65
CA PHE A 124 -12.28 -5.84 7.24
C PHE A 124 -11.45 -5.33 8.42
N LEU A 125 -12.10 -4.99 9.54
CA LEU A 125 -11.37 -4.58 10.75
C LEU A 125 -10.53 -5.74 11.32
N ALA A 126 -11.06 -6.96 11.31
CA ALA A 126 -10.32 -8.14 11.75
C ALA A 126 -9.09 -8.39 10.87
N GLU A 127 -9.23 -8.35 9.54
CA GLU A 127 -8.09 -8.48 8.61
C GLU A 127 -7.03 -7.40 8.86
N SER A 128 -7.46 -6.15 9.05
CA SER A 128 -6.53 -5.04 9.32
C SER A 128 -5.85 -5.18 10.68
N LEU A 129 -6.56 -5.61 11.72
CA LEU A 129 -5.99 -5.89 13.05
C LEU A 129 -4.99 -7.04 13.01
N LEU A 130 -5.33 -8.14 12.33
CA LEU A 130 -4.44 -9.29 12.17
C LEU A 130 -3.15 -8.91 11.44
N THR A 131 -3.24 -8.01 10.45
CA THR A 131 -2.06 -7.49 9.76
C THR A 131 -1.28 -6.48 10.60
N LEU A 132 -1.96 -5.67 11.42
CA LEU A 132 -1.35 -4.69 12.30
C LEU A 132 -0.49 -5.34 13.38
N MET A 133 -0.92 -6.47 13.94
CA MET A 133 -0.23 -7.16 15.04
C MET A 133 1.26 -7.44 14.78
N PRO A 134 1.67 -8.12 13.68
CA PRO A 134 3.09 -8.34 13.41
C PRO A 134 3.85 -7.03 13.15
N GLY A 135 3.21 -6.00 12.56
CA GLY A 135 3.81 -4.68 12.38
C GLY A 135 4.15 -4.03 13.73
N LEU A 136 3.19 -4.01 14.66
CA LEU A 136 3.40 -3.50 16.03
C LEU A 136 4.45 -4.31 16.80
N ALA A 137 4.44 -5.64 16.66
CA ALA A 137 5.45 -6.49 17.28
C ALA A 137 6.86 -6.11 16.82
N LEU A 138 7.06 -5.88 15.51
CA LEU A 138 8.34 -5.41 14.98
C LEU A 138 8.70 -4.00 15.47
N LEU A 139 7.72 -3.10 15.64
CA LEU A 139 8.00 -1.76 16.16
C LEU A 139 8.44 -1.75 17.63
N VAL A 140 7.87 -2.64 18.45
CA VAL A 140 8.11 -2.70 19.90
C VAL A 140 9.33 -3.55 20.24
N PHE A 141 9.54 -4.66 19.55
CA PHE A 141 10.55 -5.66 19.92
C PHE A 141 11.79 -5.68 19.02
N ALA A 142 11.76 -5.06 17.84
CA ALA A 142 12.97 -4.97 17.02
C ALA A 142 13.93 -3.89 17.54
N GLU A 143 15.21 -4.04 17.21
CA GLU A 143 16.21 -3.02 17.50
C GLU A 143 15.85 -1.68 16.85
N SER A 144 16.04 -0.61 17.63
CA SER A 144 15.85 0.75 17.17
C SER A 144 16.71 1.05 15.94
N SER A 145 16.11 1.66 14.91
CA SER A 145 16.77 1.98 13.64
C SER A 145 17.26 0.75 12.84
N GLY A 146 16.69 -0.44 13.10
CA GLY A 146 16.97 -1.65 12.33
C GLY A 146 16.04 -1.86 11.14
N VAL A 147 16.45 -2.69 10.18
CA VAL A 147 15.63 -3.10 9.02
C VAL A 147 14.27 -3.66 9.45
N ALA A 148 14.25 -4.49 10.49
CA ALA A 148 13.03 -5.11 11.02
C ALA A 148 12.03 -4.07 11.54
N GLN A 149 12.50 -3.02 12.21
CA GLN A 149 11.64 -1.92 12.66
C GLN A 149 11.05 -1.15 11.47
N ALA A 150 11.84 -0.90 10.42
CA ALA A 150 11.37 -0.25 9.20
C ALA A 150 10.33 -1.08 8.44
N VAL A 151 10.49 -2.40 8.37
CA VAL A 151 9.45 -3.31 7.87
C VAL A 151 8.19 -3.21 8.74
N GLY A 152 8.35 -3.20 10.07
CA GLY A 152 7.25 -2.98 11.02
C GLY A 152 6.47 -1.69 10.73
N MET A 153 7.16 -0.57 10.50
CA MET A 153 6.55 0.70 10.11
C MET A 153 5.70 0.55 8.85
N GLY A 154 6.21 -0.16 7.83
CA GLY A 154 5.48 -0.41 6.59
C GLY A 154 4.22 -1.25 6.78
N ILE A 155 4.32 -2.36 7.52
CA ILE A 155 3.17 -3.23 7.84
C ILE A 155 2.09 -2.44 8.60
N THR A 156 2.49 -1.68 9.61
CA THR A 156 1.58 -0.84 10.41
C THR A 156 0.92 0.25 9.56
N ALA A 157 1.68 0.92 8.69
CA ALA A 157 1.13 1.93 7.79
C ALA A 157 0.13 1.33 6.79
N TYR A 158 0.41 0.16 6.23
CA TYR A 158 -0.52 -0.58 5.38
C TYR A 158 -1.82 -0.90 6.12
N ALA A 159 -1.73 -1.53 7.30
CA ALA A 159 -2.90 -1.93 8.06
C ALA A 159 -3.77 -0.73 8.47
N ALA A 160 -3.14 0.38 8.88
CA ALA A 160 -3.84 1.62 9.20
C ALA A 160 -4.56 2.21 7.97
N ALA A 161 -3.90 2.21 6.81
CA ALA A 161 -4.51 2.68 5.56
C ALA A 161 -5.72 1.83 5.16
N VAL A 162 -5.61 0.50 5.20
CA VAL A 162 -6.73 -0.40 4.86
C VAL A 162 -7.91 -0.19 5.81
N ALA A 163 -7.67 -0.11 7.12
CA ALA A 163 -8.72 0.16 8.10
C ALA A 163 -9.42 1.52 7.82
N LEU A 164 -8.63 2.59 7.61
CA LEU A 164 -9.16 3.93 7.37
C LEU A 164 -9.97 4.01 6.07
N PHE A 165 -9.43 3.53 4.94
CA PHE A 165 -10.14 3.57 3.66
C PHE A 165 -11.39 2.69 3.67
N THR A 166 -11.36 1.56 4.38
CA THR A 166 -12.53 0.68 4.49
C THR A 166 -13.62 1.31 5.35
N LEU A 167 -13.28 1.88 6.50
CA LEU A 167 -14.25 2.60 7.34
C LEU A 167 -14.86 3.79 6.60
N MET A 168 -14.07 4.56 5.86
CA MET A 168 -14.59 5.65 5.03
C MET A 168 -15.53 5.14 3.93
N ALA A 169 -15.22 4.00 3.29
CA ALA A 169 -16.05 3.41 2.25
C ALA A 169 -17.40 2.92 2.81
N LEU A 170 -17.41 2.37 4.03
CA LEU A 170 -18.63 1.94 4.71
C LEU A 170 -19.45 3.11 5.26
N TRP A 171 -18.81 4.20 5.70
CA TRP A 171 -19.52 5.37 6.26
C TRP A 171 -20.18 6.26 5.21
N ARG A 172 -19.61 6.35 4.00
CA ARG A 172 -20.20 7.13 2.89
C ARG A 172 -21.44 6.46 2.26
N ARG A 173 -21.90 5.33 2.80
CA ARG A 173 -23.10 4.59 2.41
C ARG A 173 -24.16 4.67 3.51
#